data_AF-A0A382FIE4-F1
#
_entry.id   AF-A0A382FIE4-F1
#
_cell.length_a   1.000
_cell.length_b   1.000
_cell.length_c   1.000
_cell.angle_alpha   90.00
_cell.angle_beta   90.00
_cell.angle_gamma   90.00
#
_symmetry.space_group_name_H-M   'P 1'
#
loop_
_entity.id
_entity.type
_entity.pdbx_description
1 polymer ?
#
loop_
_entity_poly.entity_id
_entity_poly.type
_entity_poly.pdbx_seq_one_letter_code
_entity_poly.pdbx_strand_id
1 'polypeptide(L)' 'MNTKPPPPAGSPSKLRSGQDPKTNAYRLVHGQADGWKDLYVDRLGDFLLMQSPLPLSELQVDATKKWKNALKIKG' A
#
# COMPACT_ATOMS: atom_id res chain seq x y z
N MET A 1 16.40 18.81 -32.28
CA MET A 1 16.14 17.38 -32.01
C MET A 1 15.30 17.31 -30.74
N ASN A 2 13.98 17.05 -30.85
CA ASN A 2 13.10 16.94 -29.70
C ASN A 2 12.95 15.47 -29.33
N THR A 3 13.78 14.96 -28.42
CA THR A 3 13.59 13.63 -27.86
C THR A 3 12.56 13.72 -26.74
N LYS A 4 11.38 13.13 -26.97
CA LYS A 4 10.36 12.91 -25.94
C LYS A 4 11.02 12.17 -24.76
N PRO A 5 10.87 12.64 -23.51
CA PRO A 5 11.43 11.94 -22.37
C PRO A 5 10.86 10.51 -22.30
N PRO A 6 11.66 9.53 -21.87
CA PRO A 6 11.18 8.16 -21.75
C PRO A 6 9.95 8.12 -20.84
N PRO A 7 8.94 7.29 -21.13
CA PRO A 7 7.80 7.14 -20.25
C PRO A 7 8.30 6.76 -18.85
N PRO A 8 7.68 7.28 -17.77
CA PRO A 8 8.08 6.93 -16.42
C PRO A 8 8.07 5.41 -16.28
N ALA A 9 9.17 4.86 -15.75
CA ALA A 9 9.31 3.43 -15.56
C ALA A 9 8.21 2.96 -14.59
N GLY A 10 7.20 2.29 -15.12
CA GLY A 10 6.05 1.76 -14.37
C GLY A 10 4.79 2.61 -14.54
N SER A 11 3.68 1.97 -14.91
CA SER A 11 2.37 2.63 -14.84
C SER A 11 2.00 2.84 -13.37
N PRO A 12 1.40 3.98 -12.99
CA PRO A 12 0.95 4.22 -11.61
C PRO A 12 0.05 3.10 -11.07
N SER A 13 -0.74 2.45 -11.94
CA SER A 13 -1.56 1.30 -11.59
C SER A 13 -0.75 0.09 -11.12
N LYS A 14 0.45 -0.13 -11.68
CA LYS A 14 1.33 -1.26 -11.31
C LYS A 14 2.07 -1.01 -9.99
N LEU A 15 2.42 0.26 -9.73
CA LEU A 15 2.94 0.69 -8.44
C LEU A 15 1.87 0.54 -7.35
N ARG A 16 0.63 0.96 -7.64
CA ARG A 16 -0.51 0.83 -6.72
C ARG A 16 -0.87 -0.62 -6.40
N SER A 17 -0.64 -1.55 -7.34
CA SER A 17 -0.88 -2.98 -7.09
C SER A 17 0.27 -3.70 -6.39
N GLY A 18 1.36 -3.01 -6.04
CA GLY A 18 2.54 -3.62 -5.42
C GLY A 18 3.26 -4.63 -6.33
N GLN A 19 3.06 -4.55 -7.65
CA GLN A 19 3.60 -5.49 -8.64
C GLN A 19 4.92 -5.01 -9.27
N ASP A 20 5.49 -3.91 -8.79
CA ASP A 20 6.81 -3.45 -9.21
C ASP A 20 7.88 -4.02 -8.28
N PRO A 21 8.75 -4.92 -8.76
CA PRO A 21 9.81 -5.50 -7.94
C PRO A 21 10.87 -4.48 -7.51
N LYS A 22 10.88 -3.27 -8.08
CA LYS A 22 11.83 -2.20 -7.75
C LYS A 22 11.42 -1.37 -6.53
N THR A 23 10.20 -1.53 -6.03
CA THR A 23 9.73 -0.82 -4.84
C THR A 23 8.91 -1.73 -3.94
N ASN A 24 9.09 -1.57 -2.64
CA ASN A 24 8.22 -2.12 -1.61
C ASN A 24 7.45 -1.03 -0.88
N ALA A 25 7.42 0.19 -1.44
CA ALA A 25 6.62 1.31 -0.96
C ALA A 25 5.39 1.49 -1.85
N TYR A 26 4.21 1.16 -1.32
CA TYR A 26 2.93 1.25 -2.04
C TYR A 26 1.74 1.21 -1.08
N ARG A 27 0.58 1.66 -1.57
CA ARG A 27 -0.68 1.59 -0.85
C ARG A 27 -1.31 0.21 -0.96
N LEU A 28 -1.61 -0.42 0.17
CA LEU A 28 -2.35 -1.68 0.27
C LEU A 28 -3.86 -1.46 0.32
N VAL A 29 -4.30 -0.45 1.06
CA VAL A 29 -5.73 -0.14 1.26
C VAL A 29 -5.94 1.36 1.10
N HIS A 30 -6.89 1.72 0.24
CA HIS A 30 -7.29 3.08 -0.09
C HIS A 30 -8.73 3.37 0.33
N GLY A 31 -9.01 3.09 1.61
CA GLY A 31 -10.31 3.31 2.21
C GLY A 31 -11.43 2.65 1.42
N GLN A 32 -12.45 3.44 1.15
CA GLN A 32 -13.74 3.02 0.63
C GLN A 32 -13.62 2.46 -0.78
N ALA A 33 -12.60 2.87 -1.54
CA ALA A 33 -12.30 2.30 -2.85
C ALA A 33 -11.99 0.81 -2.77
N ASP A 34 -11.44 0.36 -1.63
CA ASP A 34 -11.07 -1.04 -1.36
C ASP A 34 -12.01 -1.69 -0.33
N GLY A 35 -13.19 -1.09 -0.09
CA GLY A 35 -14.22 -1.65 0.80
C GLY A 35 -13.99 -1.43 2.30
N TRP A 36 -12.95 -0.68 2.69
CA TRP A 36 -12.68 -0.36 4.08
C TRP A 36 -13.10 1.07 4.42
N LYS A 37 -13.98 1.26 5.39
CA LYS A 37 -14.35 2.60 5.82
C LYS A 37 -13.19 3.30 6.54
N ASP A 38 -12.75 4.43 5.98
CA ASP A 38 -11.80 5.38 6.57
C ASP A 38 -10.46 4.76 7.02
N LEU A 39 -10.03 3.68 6.34
CA LEU A 39 -8.77 3.00 6.61
C LEU A 39 -7.81 3.16 5.42
N TYR A 40 -6.61 3.64 5.70
CA TYR A 40 -5.52 3.67 4.74
C TYR A 40 -4.36 2.86 5.27
N VAL A 41 -3.81 1.99 4.42
CA VAL A 41 -2.68 1.14 4.76
C VAL A 41 -1.63 1.27 3.69
N ASP A 42 -0.43 1.70 4.09
CA ASP A 42 0.72 1.82 3.21
C ASP A 42 1.80 0.85 3.67
N ARG A 43 2.38 0.09 2.74
CA ARG A 43 3.65 -0.60 2.99
C ARG A 43 4.76 0.38 2.71
N LEU A 44 5.69 0.49 3.65
CA LEU A 44 6.88 1.32 3.55
C LEU A 44 8.09 0.45 3.97
N GLY A 45 8.71 -0.23 3.00
CA GLY A 45 9.77 -1.17 3.30
C GLY A 45 9.26 -2.42 4.02
N ASP A 46 9.80 -2.63 5.21
CA ASP A 46 9.46 -3.73 6.12
C ASP A 46 8.49 -3.29 7.24
N PHE A 47 7.71 -2.24 6.97
CA PHE A 47 6.70 -1.71 7.89
C PHE A 47 5.36 -1.52 7.20
N LEU A 48 4.28 -1.59 7.98
CA LEU A 48 2.95 -1.12 7.60
C LEU A 48 2.62 0.15 8.38
N LEU A 49 2.26 1.20 7.66
CA LEU A 49 1.67 2.41 8.23
C LEU A 49 0.15 2.31 8.08
N MET A 50 -0.56 2.43 9.20
CA MET A 50 -2.02 2.50 9.21
C MET A 50 -2.49 3.89 9.60
N GLN A 51 -3.48 4.41 8.89
CA GLN A 51 -4.06 5.72 9.15
C GLN A 51 -5.57 5.63 9.11
N SER A 52 -6.20 6.25 10.09
CA SER A 52 -7.65 6.41 10.20
C SER A 52 -7.96 7.68 11.00
N PRO A 53 -9.10 8.33 10.75
CA PRO A 53 -9.52 9.52 11.49
C PRO A 53 -10.01 9.20 12.91
N LEU A 54 -10.37 7.94 13.16
CA LEU A 54 -10.77 7.42 14.47
C LEU A 54 -9.79 6.33 14.91
N PRO A 55 -9.75 5.96 16.21
CA PRO A 55 -9.02 4.78 16.65
C PRO A 55 -9.38 3.54 15.82
N LEU A 56 -8.38 2.70 15.54
CA LEU A 56 -8.58 1.48 14.77
C LEU A 56 -9.52 0.53 15.52
N SER A 57 -10.47 -0.05 14.78
CA SER A 57 -11.32 -1.12 15.32
C SER A 57 -10.55 -2.44 15.41
N GLU A 58 -11.04 -3.37 16.23
CA GLU A 58 -10.44 -4.71 16.34
C GLU A 58 -10.35 -5.44 14.99
N LEU A 59 -11.39 -5.31 14.15
CA LEU A 59 -11.42 -5.86 12.80
C LEU A 59 -10.25 -5.31 11.94
N GLN A 60 -10.00 -4.00 12.02
CA GLN A 60 -8.93 -3.35 11.27
C GLN A 60 -7.55 -3.82 11.76
N VAL A 61 -7.37 -3.94 13.08
CA VAL A 61 -6.15 -4.44 13.72
C VAL A 61 -5.86 -5.90 13.33
N ASP A 62 -6.88 -6.75 13.31
CA ASP A 62 -6.73 -8.15 12.94
C ASP A 62 -6.44 -8.34 11.45
N ALA A 63 -7.03 -7.52 10.58
CA ALA A 63 -6.66 -7.49 9.17
C ALA A 63 -5.17 -7.13 8.98
N THR A 64 -4.63 -6.23 9.80
CA THR A 64 -3.21 -5.86 9.75
C THR A 64 -2.30 -7.04 10.06
N LYS A 65 -2.63 -7.84 11.08
CA LYS A 65 -1.85 -9.04 11.41
C LYS A 65 -1.80 -10.01 10.23
N LYS A 66 -2.93 -10.17 9.52
CA LYS A 66 -3.00 -10.99 8.31
C LYS A 66 -2.12 -10.42 7.20
N TRP A 67 -2.16 -9.11 6.95
CA TRP A 67 -1.33 -8.47 5.93
C TRP A 67 0.16 -8.50 6.26
N LYS A 68 0.54 -8.27 7.52
CA LYS A 68 1.93 -8.38 7.99
C LYS A 68 2.50 -9.75 7.68
N ASN A 69 1.74 -10.81 8.00
CA ASN A 69 2.14 -12.19 7.73
C ASN A 69 2.24 -12.49 6.23
N ALA A 70 1.22 -12.10 5.44
CA ALA A 70 1.20 -12.34 4.01
C ALA A 70 2.36 -11.64 3.27
N LEU A 71 2.74 -10.44 3.73
CA LEU A 71 3.84 -9.66 3.18
C LEU A 71 5.21 -9.97 3.78
N LYS A 72 5.28 -10.90 4.75
CA LYS A 72 6.51 -11.30 5.46
C LYS A 72 7.25 -10.09 6.07
N ILE A 73 6.48 -9.16 6.63
CA ILE A 73 6.97 -7.92 7.24
C ILE A 73 7.55 -8.23 8.63
N LYS A 74 8.76 -7.71 8.89
CA LYS A 74 9.55 -8.05 10.08
C LYS A 74 9.24 -7.18 11.30
N GLY A 75 8.75 -5.95 11.10
CA GLY A 75 8.39 -4.98 12.15
C GLY A 75 7.05 -5.29 12.79
#